data_AF-A0AAW9SMC7-F1
#
_entry.id   AF-A0AAW9SMC7-F1
#
_cell.length_a   1.000
_cell.length_b   1.000
_cell.length_c   1.000
_cell.angle_alpha   90.00
_cell.angle_beta   90.00
_cell.angle_gamma   90.00
#
_symmetry.space_group_name_H-M   'P 1'
#
loop_
_entity.id
_entity.type
_entity.pdbx_description
1 polymer ?
#
loop_
_entity_poly.entity_id
_entity_poly.type
_entity_poly.pdbx_seq_one_letter_code
_entity_poly.pdbx_strand_id
1 'polypeptide(L)'
;MRTETRAILLALLTAGPALAQDAPVADSATPPSVETAPLDAPNPGAAGLLPPSVTGLPGSLWRSSDPAVLSTLIAALDLSVPVLREQMRTLMLAEADPPAGDADLAHLTGRLGWLVDSGAVEEARALLDLTGVDDPRLFRHWADLGLLLGRSEPVCQTLERNPMLSDDMSLRIFCTARGGDWTRAALLLRTGETLGELRGRQVELLTRFLDPELAEGELLPPVRPSPLEFRLFEALGEPLPTAPLPLPFAVLDLSGDNGWRDQIQAAERLARAGSLPPNRLLGIYSLREPAASGGLWDRVEALQAFERALERGAPDTVGLTLRQVWPQMASAGLLVPFSQLFAAPLATVEGLDPAAARLAARAAFLSPAYEELASGLTGNSPEIAFLSAIARGDAPAAPLPDLPHAEAIAEGFGEAAPPPVLTEQLAQGRLGEVILRAMALFASGAAGNGGDLTDALATLRAVGLEDTARRAALELVLLDAERARR
;
A
#
# COMPACT_ATOMS: atom_id res chain seq x y z
N MET A 1 -47.93 -35.58 -80.41
CA MET A 1 -48.26 -37.01 -80.59
C MET A 1 -48.55 -37.61 -79.22
N ARG A 2 -49.80 -38.10 -79.06
CA ARG A 2 -50.28 -39.16 -78.15
C ARG A 2 -50.03 -39.00 -76.63
N THR A 3 -51.03 -38.61 -75.83
CA THR A 3 -52.14 -39.39 -75.21
C THR A 3 -51.76 -40.38 -74.10
N GLU A 4 -52.22 -40.02 -72.89
CA GLU A 4 -52.87 -40.86 -71.84
C GLU A 4 -51.97 -41.80 -71.00
N THR A 5 -52.21 -42.15 -69.72
CA THR A 5 -53.43 -42.28 -68.89
C THR A 5 -53.06 -42.20 -67.38
N ARG A 6 -54.03 -41.82 -66.53
CA ARG A 6 -54.02 -41.80 -65.03
C ARG A 6 -53.75 -43.15 -64.36
N ALA A 7 -53.18 -43.13 -63.15
CA ALA A 7 -53.73 -43.86 -61.98
C ALA A 7 -53.19 -43.30 -60.64
N ILE A 8 -54.10 -43.20 -59.68
CA ILE A 8 -53.96 -42.67 -58.31
C ILE A 8 -53.63 -43.82 -57.34
N LEU A 9 -52.76 -43.60 -56.34
CA LEU A 9 -52.87 -44.30 -55.05
C LEU A 9 -52.30 -43.47 -53.88
N LEU A 10 -53.07 -43.46 -52.79
CA LEU A 10 -52.92 -42.81 -51.49
C LEU A 10 -51.61 -43.14 -50.75
N ALA A 11 -51.07 -42.15 -50.02
CA ALA A 11 -50.48 -42.37 -48.69
C ALA A 11 -50.61 -41.09 -47.85
N LEU A 12 -51.33 -41.20 -46.73
CA LEU A 12 -51.58 -40.13 -45.77
C LEU A 12 -50.29 -39.73 -45.04
N LEU A 13 -49.97 -38.43 -45.04
CA LEU A 13 -48.99 -37.83 -44.14
C LEU A 13 -49.69 -37.50 -42.81
N THR A 14 -49.38 -38.26 -41.78
CA THR A 14 -49.67 -37.90 -40.38
C THR A 14 -48.67 -36.84 -39.92
N ALA A 15 -49.09 -35.59 -39.85
CA ALA A 15 -48.36 -34.52 -39.16
C ALA A 15 -48.46 -34.76 -37.63
N GLY A 16 -47.32 -34.92 -36.96
CA GLY A 16 -47.25 -34.96 -35.50
C GLY A 16 -47.55 -33.59 -34.88
N PRO A 17 -48.01 -33.53 -33.62
CA PRO A 17 -48.39 -32.28 -32.98
C PRO A 17 -47.15 -31.42 -32.70
N ALA A 18 -47.27 -30.12 -32.98
CA ALA A 18 -46.28 -29.13 -32.57
C ALA A 18 -46.29 -29.01 -31.04
N LEU A 19 -45.16 -29.29 -30.40
CA LEU A 19 -44.93 -28.99 -28.99
C LEU A 19 -44.80 -27.46 -28.85
N ALA A 20 -45.73 -26.85 -28.11
CA ALA A 20 -45.60 -25.48 -27.66
C ALA A 20 -44.39 -25.37 -26.71
N GLN A 21 -43.50 -24.42 -26.97
CA GLN A 21 -42.40 -24.08 -26.06
C GLN A 21 -42.95 -23.26 -24.89
N ASP A 22 -43.15 -23.90 -23.74
CA ASP A 22 -43.63 -23.26 -22.50
C ASP A 22 -42.48 -22.95 -21.51
N ALA A 23 -41.22 -22.93 -21.95
CA ALA A 23 -40.10 -22.52 -21.11
C ALA A 23 -39.81 -21.02 -21.29
N PRO A 24 -39.82 -20.20 -20.22
CA PRO A 24 -39.43 -18.79 -20.32
C PRO A 24 -37.97 -18.69 -20.79
N VAL A 25 -37.74 -17.88 -21.82
CA VAL A 25 -36.42 -17.71 -22.47
C VAL A 25 -35.55 -16.66 -21.74
N ALA A 26 -36.08 -16.01 -20.69
CA ALA A 26 -35.36 -15.01 -19.91
C ALA A 26 -35.83 -14.98 -18.45
N ASP A 27 -34.86 -14.91 -17.52
CA ASP A 27 -35.09 -14.81 -16.08
C ASP A 27 -35.40 -13.36 -15.62
N SER A 28 -35.15 -12.34 -16.46
CA SER A 28 -35.56 -10.96 -16.20
C SER A 28 -35.76 -10.14 -17.49
N ALA A 29 -36.59 -9.09 -17.39
CA ALA A 29 -36.81 -8.09 -18.45
C ALA A 29 -36.10 -6.75 -18.17
N THR A 30 -35.20 -6.71 -17.18
CA THR A 30 -34.41 -5.51 -16.90
C THR A 30 -33.27 -5.43 -17.92
N PRO A 31 -33.15 -4.35 -18.70
CA PRO A 31 -32.02 -4.19 -19.60
C PRO A 31 -30.72 -4.18 -18.78
N PRO A 32 -29.64 -4.85 -19.26
CA PRO A 32 -28.33 -4.73 -18.62
C PRO A 32 -27.95 -3.26 -18.57
N SER A 33 -27.33 -2.81 -17.48
CA SER A 33 -26.78 -1.45 -17.41
C SER A 33 -25.66 -1.35 -18.45
N VAL A 34 -25.94 -0.66 -19.55
CA VAL A 34 -24.94 -0.37 -20.57
C VAL A 34 -24.32 0.97 -20.20
N GLU A 35 -23.16 0.92 -19.55
CA GLU A 35 -22.31 2.09 -19.41
C GLU A 35 -21.62 2.35 -20.75
N THR A 36 -21.92 3.48 -21.37
CA THR A 36 -21.24 3.93 -22.59
C THR A 36 -20.20 4.98 -22.22
N ALA A 37 -18.92 4.63 -22.31
CA ALA A 37 -17.84 5.61 -22.34
C ALA A 37 -17.44 5.89 -23.81
N PRO A 38 -17.18 7.14 -24.21
CA PRO A 38 -16.56 7.44 -25.50
C PRO A 38 -15.21 6.72 -25.59
N LEU A 39 -14.89 6.10 -26.73
CA LEU A 39 -13.61 5.42 -26.95
C LEU A 39 -12.38 6.33 -26.75
N ASP A 40 -12.55 7.65 -26.88
CA ASP A 40 -11.49 8.66 -26.77
C ASP A 40 -11.53 9.45 -25.44
N ALA A 41 -12.42 9.11 -24.50
CA ALA A 41 -12.44 9.73 -23.18
C ALA A 41 -11.34 9.10 -22.29
N PRO A 42 -10.55 9.90 -21.56
CA PRO A 42 -9.63 9.35 -20.57
C PRO A 42 -10.40 8.46 -19.59
N ASN A 43 -9.97 7.22 -19.39
CA ASN A 43 -10.54 6.33 -18.38
C ASN A 43 -9.83 6.59 -17.06
N PRO A 44 -10.43 7.30 -16.08
CA PRO A 44 -9.77 7.61 -14.83
C PRO A 44 -9.39 6.34 -14.06
N GLY A 45 -10.18 5.26 -14.21
CA GLY A 45 -9.93 3.96 -13.58
C GLY A 45 -8.63 3.29 -14.04
N ALA A 46 -8.11 3.66 -15.21
CA ALA A 46 -6.86 3.13 -15.75
C ALA A 46 -5.61 3.89 -15.27
N ALA A 47 -5.79 5.00 -14.53
CA ALA A 47 -4.68 5.83 -14.11
C ALA A 47 -3.64 5.06 -13.29
N GLY A 48 -2.38 5.39 -13.51
CA GLY A 48 -1.22 4.88 -12.79
C GLY A 48 -0.07 5.87 -12.84
N LEU A 49 0.82 5.80 -11.85
CA LEU A 49 2.09 6.53 -11.85
C LEU A 49 3.22 5.71 -12.47
N LEU A 50 3.04 4.38 -12.57
CA LEU A 50 4.06 3.44 -13.02
C LEU A 50 3.59 2.74 -14.30
N PRO A 51 4.15 3.08 -15.47
CA PRO A 51 3.77 2.46 -16.73
C PRO A 51 4.28 1.00 -16.82
N PRO A 52 3.71 0.16 -17.70
CA PRO A 52 4.16 -1.22 -17.93
C PRO A 52 5.66 -1.37 -18.22
N SER A 53 6.28 -0.37 -18.86
CA SER A 53 7.73 -0.39 -19.14
C SER A 53 8.60 -0.29 -17.90
N VAL A 54 8.05 0.21 -16.78
CA VAL A 54 8.73 0.32 -15.49
C VAL A 54 8.41 -0.87 -14.60
N THR A 55 7.15 -1.30 -14.56
CA THR A 55 6.69 -2.36 -13.64
C THR A 55 6.86 -3.78 -14.21
N GLY A 56 6.91 -3.93 -15.53
CA GLY A 56 6.78 -5.22 -16.21
C GLY A 56 5.37 -5.82 -16.16
N LEU A 57 4.41 -5.15 -15.52
CA LEU A 57 3.03 -5.62 -15.40
C LEU A 57 2.22 -5.25 -16.65
N PRO A 58 1.38 -6.15 -17.19
CA PRO A 58 0.59 -5.87 -18.38
C PRO A 58 -0.56 -4.91 -18.09
N GLY A 59 -0.96 -4.09 -19.08
CA GLY A 59 -2.13 -3.22 -18.94
C GLY A 59 -3.45 -3.97 -18.69
N SER A 60 -3.52 -5.27 -18.98
CA SER A 60 -4.67 -6.13 -18.68
C SER A 60 -4.69 -6.68 -17.24
N LEU A 61 -3.85 -6.17 -16.34
CA LEU A 61 -3.62 -6.70 -14.99
C LEU A 61 -4.89 -7.04 -14.21
N TRP A 62 -5.89 -6.17 -14.26
CA TRP A 62 -7.15 -6.28 -13.51
C TRP A 62 -8.34 -6.71 -14.35
N ARG A 63 -8.23 -6.58 -15.69
CA ARG A 63 -9.35 -6.62 -16.65
C ARG A 63 -10.27 -7.84 -16.50
N SER A 64 -9.69 -9.02 -16.27
CA SER A 64 -10.43 -10.30 -16.22
C SER A 64 -10.90 -10.69 -14.82
N SER A 65 -10.61 -9.87 -13.80
CA SER A 65 -10.95 -10.14 -12.41
C SER A 65 -12.30 -9.55 -12.03
N ASP A 66 -12.93 -10.11 -11.00
CA ASP A 66 -14.18 -9.60 -10.46
C ASP A 66 -13.90 -8.35 -9.58
N PRO A 67 -14.58 -7.20 -9.82
CA PRO A 67 -14.36 -5.98 -9.05
C PRO A 67 -14.57 -6.15 -7.53
N ALA A 68 -15.57 -6.91 -7.10
CA ALA A 68 -15.88 -7.13 -5.69
C ALA A 68 -14.83 -8.03 -5.01
N VAL A 69 -14.31 -9.02 -5.74
CA VAL A 69 -13.19 -9.84 -5.26
C VAL A 69 -11.93 -9.00 -5.09
N LEU A 70 -11.59 -8.15 -6.08
CA LEU A 70 -10.44 -7.26 -5.97
C LEU A 70 -10.58 -6.28 -4.81
N SER A 71 -11.75 -5.65 -4.65
CA SER A 71 -12.02 -4.74 -3.53
C SER A 71 -11.78 -5.43 -2.18
N THR A 72 -12.28 -6.66 -2.03
CA THR A 72 -12.10 -7.45 -0.80
C THR A 72 -10.63 -7.78 -0.55
N LEU A 73 -9.89 -8.22 -1.57
CA LEU A 73 -8.48 -8.56 -1.45
C LEU A 73 -7.63 -7.34 -1.10
N ILE A 74 -7.84 -6.21 -1.80
CA ILE A 74 -7.09 -4.97 -1.56
C ILE A 74 -7.31 -4.47 -0.14
N ALA A 75 -8.55 -4.50 0.36
CA ALA A 75 -8.89 -4.00 1.69
C ALA A 75 -8.42 -4.93 2.84
N ALA A 76 -8.31 -6.24 2.60
CA ALA A 76 -8.03 -7.22 3.65
C ALA A 76 -6.54 -7.53 3.87
N LEU A 77 -5.68 -7.17 2.91
CA LEU A 77 -4.26 -7.54 2.96
C LEU A 77 -3.50 -6.75 4.02
N ASP A 78 -3.14 -7.43 5.12
CA ASP A 78 -2.16 -6.96 6.09
C ASP A 78 -0.78 -7.58 5.79
N LEU A 79 0.11 -6.77 5.23
CA LEU A 79 1.41 -7.22 4.73
C LEU A 79 2.50 -6.84 5.73
N SER A 80 2.87 -7.78 6.60
CA SER A 80 3.92 -7.57 7.60
C SER A 80 5.35 -7.59 7.03
N VAL A 81 5.55 -8.15 5.83
CA VAL A 81 6.86 -8.21 5.15
C VAL A 81 7.08 -7.00 4.23
N PRO A 82 8.17 -6.22 4.40
CA PRO A 82 8.42 -4.99 3.64
C PRO A 82 8.37 -5.11 2.11
N VAL A 83 9.03 -6.10 1.50
CA VAL A 83 9.04 -6.23 0.03
C VAL A 83 7.65 -6.58 -0.54
N LEU A 84 6.77 -7.22 0.25
CA LEU A 84 5.39 -7.44 -0.18
C LEU A 84 4.58 -6.14 -0.14
N ARG A 85 4.82 -5.25 0.83
CA ARG A 85 4.26 -3.89 0.81
C ARG A 85 4.76 -3.10 -0.39
N GLU A 86 6.05 -3.20 -0.72
CA GLU A 86 6.64 -2.60 -1.91
C GLU A 86 5.95 -3.11 -3.19
N GLN A 87 5.79 -4.43 -3.32
CA GLN A 87 5.09 -5.02 -4.47
C GLN A 87 3.62 -4.61 -4.52
N MET A 88 2.93 -4.55 -3.39
CA MET A 88 1.53 -4.10 -3.32
C MET A 88 1.41 -2.63 -3.73
N ARG A 89 2.33 -1.76 -3.28
CA ARG A 89 2.38 -0.36 -3.74
C ARG A 89 2.60 -0.27 -5.25
N THR A 90 3.49 -1.10 -5.81
CA THR A 90 3.68 -1.18 -7.27
C THR A 90 2.39 -1.59 -7.98
N LEU A 91 1.63 -2.56 -7.46
CA LEU A 91 0.32 -2.93 -8.01
C LEU A 91 -0.68 -1.77 -7.94
N MET A 92 -0.75 -1.07 -6.80
CA MET A 92 -1.69 0.04 -6.61
C MET A 92 -1.33 1.27 -7.45
N LEU A 93 -0.06 1.44 -7.85
CA LEU A 93 0.41 2.54 -8.70
C LEU A 93 0.57 2.19 -10.18
N ALA A 94 0.40 0.92 -10.56
CA ALA A 94 0.53 0.47 -11.94
C ALA A 94 -0.55 1.09 -12.83
N GLU A 95 -0.15 1.53 -14.03
CA GLU A 95 -1.07 1.89 -15.11
C GLU A 95 -1.63 0.61 -15.73
N ALA A 96 -2.92 0.38 -15.54
CA ALA A 96 -3.62 -0.81 -16.02
C ALA A 96 -5.12 -0.57 -16.10
N ASP A 97 -5.79 -1.18 -17.09
CA ASP A 97 -7.23 -1.10 -17.23
C ASP A 97 -7.95 -1.67 -16.00
N PRO A 98 -9.03 -1.03 -15.53
CA PRO A 98 -9.82 -1.54 -14.42
C PRO A 98 -10.49 -2.88 -14.78
N PRO A 99 -10.96 -3.65 -13.76
CA PRO A 99 -11.72 -4.87 -14.00
C PRO A 99 -12.99 -4.59 -14.82
N ALA A 100 -13.39 -5.54 -15.67
CA ALA A 100 -14.62 -5.41 -16.42
C ALA A 100 -15.83 -5.31 -15.48
N GLY A 101 -16.69 -4.31 -15.70
CA GLY A 101 -17.82 -4.04 -14.81
C GLY A 101 -17.47 -3.27 -13.55
N ASP A 102 -16.30 -2.60 -13.49
CA ASP A 102 -15.99 -1.62 -12.45
C ASP A 102 -16.99 -0.46 -12.51
N ALA A 103 -17.94 -0.46 -11.57
CA ALA A 103 -18.90 0.62 -11.43
C ALA A 103 -18.31 1.73 -10.56
N ASP A 104 -18.64 2.97 -10.92
CA ASP A 104 -18.39 4.15 -10.08
C ASP A 104 -16.93 4.39 -9.66
N LEU A 105 -15.96 3.92 -10.46
CA LEU A 105 -14.51 3.99 -10.17
C LEU A 105 -14.12 3.26 -8.87
N ALA A 106 -14.90 2.25 -8.45
CA ALA A 106 -14.71 1.54 -7.19
C ALA A 106 -13.31 0.92 -7.08
N HIS A 107 -12.77 0.37 -8.16
CA HIS A 107 -11.42 -0.18 -8.17
C HIS A 107 -10.34 0.87 -7.92
N LEU A 108 -10.42 2.05 -8.57
CA LEU A 108 -9.50 3.15 -8.34
C LEU A 108 -9.60 3.67 -6.90
N THR A 109 -10.81 3.84 -6.37
CA THR A 109 -11.03 4.25 -4.97
C THR A 109 -10.44 3.22 -4.00
N GLY A 110 -10.55 1.93 -4.28
CA GLY A 110 -9.90 0.88 -3.48
C GLY A 110 -8.38 0.99 -3.48
N ARG A 111 -7.77 1.23 -4.65
CA ARG A 111 -6.32 1.47 -4.78
C ARG A 111 -5.86 2.70 -4.00
N LEU A 112 -6.61 3.80 -4.11
CA LEU A 112 -6.36 5.04 -3.37
C LEU A 112 -6.47 4.82 -1.85
N GLY A 113 -7.50 4.10 -1.40
CA GLY A 113 -7.68 3.75 0.01
C GLY A 113 -6.48 3.01 0.58
N TRP A 114 -6.02 1.96 -0.12
CA TRP A 114 -4.84 1.22 0.31
C TRP A 114 -3.58 2.10 0.40
N LEU A 115 -3.34 2.94 -0.62
CA LEU A 115 -2.19 3.86 -0.62
C LEU A 115 -2.25 4.85 0.55
N VAL A 116 -3.42 5.40 0.84
CA VAL A 116 -3.61 6.32 1.96
C VAL A 116 -3.36 5.63 3.28
N ASP A 117 -3.98 4.46 3.50
CA ASP A 117 -3.86 3.70 4.74
C ASP A 117 -2.41 3.22 4.98
N SER A 118 -1.65 2.96 3.89
CA SER A 118 -0.23 2.65 3.95
C SER A 118 0.68 3.88 4.14
N GLY A 119 0.13 5.09 4.19
CA GLY A 119 0.87 6.36 4.35
C GLY A 119 1.48 6.91 3.06
N ALA A 120 1.18 6.34 1.90
CA ALA A 120 1.59 6.80 0.57
C ALA A 120 0.70 7.97 0.08
N VAL A 121 0.53 8.98 0.94
CA VAL A 121 -0.38 10.13 0.74
C VAL A 121 0.02 10.95 -0.47
N GLU A 122 1.32 11.19 -0.67
CA GLU A 122 1.81 11.95 -1.82
C GLU A 122 1.59 11.21 -3.15
N GLU A 123 1.80 9.89 -3.21
CA GLU A 123 1.52 9.14 -4.44
C GLU A 123 0.03 9.02 -4.72
N ALA A 124 -0.81 8.79 -3.70
CA ALA A 124 -2.25 8.81 -3.87
C ALA A 124 -2.73 10.17 -4.43
N ARG A 125 -2.15 11.27 -3.93
CA ARG A 125 -2.43 12.62 -4.41
C ARG A 125 -1.97 12.82 -5.85
N ALA A 126 -0.77 12.36 -6.19
CA ALA A 126 -0.24 12.45 -7.55
C ALA A 126 -1.07 11.64 -8.55
N LEU A 127 -1.60 10.48 -8.14
CA LEU A 127 -2.50 9.69 -8.99
C LEU A 127 -3.77 10.47 -9.36
N LEU A 128 -4.35 11.19 -8.39
CA LEU A 128 -5.51 12.06 -8.63
C LEU A 128 -5.18 13.33 -9.41
N ASP A 129 -3.93 13.82 -9.37
CA ASP A 129 -3.51 14.92 -10.26
C ASP A 129 -3.52 14.50 -11.74
N LEU A 130 -3.31 13.21 -12.04
CA LEU A 130 -3.39 12.69 -13.42
C LEU A 130 -4.83 12.50 -13.91
N THR A 131 -5.72 12.01 -13.04
CA THR A 131 -7.13 11.75 -13.40
C THR A 131 -7.95 13.02 -13.57
N GLY A 132 -7.53 14.12 -12.93
CA GLY A 132 -8.36 15.29 -12.72
C GLY A 132 -9.35 15.11 -11.57
N VAL A 133 -10.06 16.19 -11.25
CA VAL A 133 -10.93 16.31 -10.06
C VAL A 133 -12.33 16.82 -10.36
N ASP A 134 -12.74 16.74 -11.63
CA ASP A 134 -14.08 17.20 -12.06
C ASP A 134 -15.19 16.23 -11.62
N ASP A 135 -14.83 14.98 -11.29
CA ASP A 135 -15.74 14.00 -10.68
C ASP A 135 -15.82 14.23 -9.16
N PRO A 136 -17.02 14.47 -8.58
CA PRO A 136 -17.19 14.70 -7.13
C PRO A 136 -16.63 13.59 -6.22
N ARG A 137 -16.59 12.33 -6.71
CA ARG A 137 -16.04 11.20 -5.95
C ARG A 137 -14.53 11.31 -5.85
N LEU A 138 -13.86 11.63 -6.95
CA LEU A 138 -12.41 11.85 -6.99
C LEU A 138 -12.03 13.13 -6.25
N PHE A 139 -12.82 14.19 -6.38
CA PHE A 139 -12.62 15.45 -5.65
C PHE A 139 -12.59 15.22 -4.14
N ARG A 140 -13.48 14.39 -3.59
CA ARG A 140 -13.50 14.08 -2.14
C ARG A 140 -12.15 13.55 -1.66
N HIS A 141 -11.62 12.53 -2.32
CA HIS A 141 -10.31 11.95 -1.97
C HIS A 141 -9.17 12.96 -2.16
N TRP A 142 -9.22 13.72 -3.25
CA TRP A 142 -8.23 14.74 -3.57
C TRP A 142 -8.20 15.87 -2.53
N ALA A 143 -9.37 16.29 -2.06
CA ALA A 143 -9.53 17.29 -1.01
C ALA A 143 -8.95 16.78 0.33
N ASP A 144 -9.32 15.58 0.75
CA ASP A 144 -8.79 14.95 1.98
C ASP A 144 -7.26 14.83 1.96
N LEU A 145 -6.69 14.38 0.85
CA LEU A 145 -5.25 14.30 0.64
C LEU A 145 -4.59 15.68 0.65
N GLY A 146 -5.23 16.68 0.01
CA GLY A 146 -4.78 18.06 0.04
C GLY A 146 -4.73 18.62 1.46
N LEU A 147 -5.76 18.35 2.27
CA LEU A 147 -5.81 18.73 3.68
C LEU A 147 -4.75 17.98 4.50
N LEU A 148 -4.53 16.68 4.30
CA LEU A 148 -3.44 15.94 4.96
C LEU A 148 -2.06 16.49 4.61
N LEU A 149 -1.85 16.99 3.39
CA LEU A 149 -0.57 17.55 2.96
C LEU A 149 -0.40 19.05 3.28
N GLY A 150 -1.35 19.67 3.98
CA GLY A 150 -1.32 21.11 4.30
C GLY A 150 -1.59 22.02 3.12
N ARG A 151 -2.13 21.46 2.04
CA ARG A 151 -2.47 22.16 0.78
C ARG A 151 -3.96 22.46 0.74
N SER A 152 -4.48 23.14 1.76
CA SER A 152 -5.90 23.54 1.83
C SER A 152 -6.27 24.60 0.78
N GLU A 153 -5.34 25.48 0.41
CA GLU A 153 -5.58 26.59 -0.50
C GLU A 153 -6.02 26.13 -1.91
N PRO A 154 -5.31 25.21 -2.62
CA PRO A 154 -5.79 24.67 -3.89
C PRO A 154 -7.15 23.97 -3.78
N VAL A 155 -7.41 23.30 -2.65
CA VAL A 155 -8.68 22.62 -2.41
C VAL A 155 -9.83 23.60 -2.38
N CYS A 156 -9.68 24.65 -1.58
CA CYS A 156 -10.71 25.66 -1.41
C CYS A 156 -10.94 26.49 -2.67
N GLN A 157 -9.89 26.89 -3.39
CA GLN A 157 -10.05 27.58 -4.67
C GLN A 157 -10.81 26.74 -5.71
N THR A 158 -10.58 25.43 -5.73
CA THR A 158 -11.27 24.52 -6.67
C THR A 158 -12.75 24.39 -6.31
N LEU A 159 -13.05 24.19 -5.02
CA LEU A 159 -14.44 24.08 -4.54
C LEU A 159 -15.23 25.39 -4.69
N GLU A 160 -14.60 26.55 -4.49
CA GLU A 160 -15.26 27.84 -4.67
C GLU A 160 -15.62 28.11 -6.14
N ARG A 161 -14.77 27.69 -7.08
CA ARG A 161 -15.05 27.80 -8.52
C ARG A 161 -16.15 26.84 -8.96
N ASN A 162 -16.23 25.65 -8.35
CA ASN A 162 -17.25 24.66 -8.65
C ASN A 162 -17.83 24.03 -7.36
N PRO A 163 -18.85 24.65 -6.74
CA PRO A 163 -19.44 24.15 -5.50
C PRO A 163 -20.08 22.76 -5.62
N MET A 164 -20.42 22.31 -6.83
CA MET A 164 -21.05 21.00 -7.08
C MET A 164 -20.09 19.82 -6.89
N LEU A 165 -18.79 20.07 -6.69
CA LEU A 165 -17.79 19.01 -6.49
C LEU A 165 -17.89 18.31 -5.13
N SER A 166 -18.53 18.93 -4.14
CA SER A 166 -18.69 18.32 -2.82
C SER A 166 -19.97 18.80 -2.16
N ASP A 167 -20.74 17.87 -1.62
CA ASP A 167 -21.89 18.14 -0.77
C ASP A 167 -21.53 18.22 0.72
N ASP A 168 -20.24 18.11 1.07
CA ASP A 168 -19.78 18.33 2.44
C ASP A 168 -19.87 19.82 2.80
N MET A 169 -20.89 20.15 3.59
CA MET A 169 -21.15 21.51 4.05
C MET A 169 -20.03 22.00 5.00
N SER A 170 -19.41 21.11 5.78
CA SER A 170 -18.29 21.50 6.64
C SER A 170 -17.10 21.98 5.81
N LEU A 171 -16.77 21.26 4.73
CA LEU A 171 -15.71 21.66 3.82
C LEU A 171 -16.05 22.97 3.08
N ARG A 172 -17.29 23.13 2.63
CA ARG A 172 -17.75 24.38 1.98
C ARG A 172 -17.64 25.59 2.92
N ILE A 173 -18.05 25.47 4.18
CA ILE A 173 -17.92 26.55 5.19
C ILE A 173 -16.46 26.87 5.44
N PHE A 174 -15.64 25.85 5.71
CA PHE A 174 -14.21 26.00 5.93
C PHE A 174 -13.55 26.74 4.76
N CYS A 175 -13.82 26.31 3.52
CA CYS A 175 -13.23 26.92 2.35
C CYS A 175 -13.74 28.35 2.10
N THR A 176 -15.03 28.61 2.25
CA THR A 176 -15.60 29.97 2.12
C THR A 176 -14.96 30.95 3.10
N ALA A 177 -14.73 30.53 4.34
CA ALA A 177 -14.04 31.35 5.34
C ALA A 177 -12.55 31.54 4.99
N ARG A 178 -11.88 30.48 4.53
CA ARG A 178 -10.46 30.55 4.12
C ARG A 178 -10.24 31.40 2.88
N GLY A 179 -11.23 31.52 1.99
CA GLY A 179 -11.27 32.49 0.88
C GLY A 179 -11.58 33.93 1.32
N GLY A 180 -11.87 34.16 2.60
CA GLY A 180 -12.04 35.47 3.22
C GLY A 180 -13.50 35.92 3.42
N ASP A 181 -14.49 35.13 3.01
CA ASP A 181 -15.91 35.47 3.15
C ASP A 181 -16.51 34.88 4.44
N TRP A 182 -16.04 35.36 5.58
CA TRP A 182 -16.47 34.93 6.92
C TRP A 182 -17.97 35.11 7.15
N THR A 183 -18.57 36.18 6.62
CA THR A 183 -20.00 36.47 6.74
C THR A 183 -20.82 35.38 6.03
N ARG A 184 -20.44 35.02 4.80
CA ARG A 184 -21.11 33.94 4.08
C ARG A 184 -20.90 32.59 4.75
N ALA A 185 -19.70 32.31 5.26
CA ALA A 185 -19.42 31.09 5.99
C ALA A 185 -20.32 30.95 7.24
N ALA A 186 -20.53 32.02 8.01
CA ALA A 186 -21.43 32.04 9.15
C ALA A 186 -22.91 31.83 8.75
N LEU A 187 -23.33 32.41 7.62
CA LEU A 187 -24.67 32.18 7.08
C LEU A 187 -24.87 30.71 6.66
N LEU A 188 -23.88 30.12 5.98
CA LEU A 188 -23.88 28.72 5.58
C LEU A 188 -23.97 27.80 6.80
N LEU A 189 -23.20 28.07 7.86
CA LEU A 189 -23.26 27.31 9.11
C LEU A 189 -24.66 27.33 9.73
N ARG A 190 -25.24 28.52 9.94
CA ARG A 190 -26.60 28.65 10.51
C ARG A 190 -27.67 27.97 9.65
N THR A 191 -27.54 28.06 8.33
CA THR A 191 -28.46 27.42 7.39
C THR A 191 -28.34 25.90 7.47
N GLY A 192 -27.12 25.37 7.43
CA GLY A 192 -26.84 23.93 7.54
C GLY A 192 -27.31 23.35 8.87
N GLU A 193 -27.13 24.07 9.97
CA GLU A 193 -27.66 23.67 11.28
C GLU A 193 -29.20 23.65 11.29
N THR A 194 -29.84 24.71 10.78
CA THR A 194 -31.31 24.83 10.75
C THR A 194 -31.97 23.75 9.88
N LEU A 195 -31.35 23.41 8.75
CA LEU A 195 -31.82 22.33 7.86
C LEU A 195 -31.45 20.93 8.38
N GLY A 196 -30.61 20.85 9.41
CA GLY A 196 -30.11 19.61 9.98
C GLY A 196 -29.05 18.91 9.13
N GLU A 197 -28.44 19.59 8.17
CA GLU A 197 -27.30 19.08 7.39
C GLU A 197 -26.02 19.03 8.24
N LEU A 198 -25.89 19.93 9.21
CA LEU A 198 -24.80 19.97 10.19
C LEU A 198 -25.34 19.73 11.59
N ARG A 199 -24.67 18.87 12.37
CA ARG A 199 -25.10 18.58 13.75
C ARG A 199 -23.92 18.33 14.69
N GLY A 200 -24.17 18.51 15.98
CA GLY A 200 -23.26 18.12 17.06
C GLY A 200 -21.86 18.71 16.87
N ARG A 201 -20.85 17.83 16.84
CA ARG A 201 -19.43 18.20 16.76
C ARG A 201 -19.08 19.07 15.55
N GLN A 202 -19.72 18.86 14.39
CA GLN A 202 -19.45 19.67 13.20
C GLN A 202 -19.82 21.14 13.43
N VAL A 203 -21.01 21.37 14.00
CA VAL A 203 -21.49 22.71 14.34
C VAL A 203 -20.58 23.34 15.39
N GLU A 204 -20.20 22.58 16.43
CA GLU A 204 -19.30 23.07 17.47
C GLU A 204 -17.97 23.53 16.88
N LEU A 205 -17.27 22.68 16.13
CA LEU A 205 -15.96 23.00 15.55
C LEU A 205 -16.03 24.19 14.59
N LEU A 206 -17.04 24.24 13.71
CA LEU A 206 -17.20 25.33 12.76
C LEU A 206 -17.60 26.64 13.44
N THR A 207 -18.41 26.58 14.51
CA THR A 207 -18.74 27.77 15.30
C THR A 207 -17.49 28.37 15.90
N ARG A 208 -16.65 27.57 16.58
CA ARG A 208 -15.40 28.05 17.15
C ARG A 208 -14.44 28.58 16.09
N PHE A 209 -14.40 27.95 14.93
CA PHE A 209 -13.53 28.36 13.83
C PHE A 209 -13.95 29.71 13.23
N LEU A 210 -15.25 29.99 13.13
CA LEU A 210 -15.76 31.24 12.58
C LEU A 210 -15.85 32.36 13.60
N ASP A 211 -16.17 32.03 14.85
CA ASP A 211 -16.35 32.97 15.94
C ASP A 211 -15.84 32.35 17.27
N PRO A 212 -14.54 32.49 17.56
CA PRO A 212 -13.94 31.94 18.78
C PRO A 212 -14.55 32.49 20.08
N GLU A 213 -15.19 33.66 20.06
CA GLU A 213 -15.79 34.27 21.25
C GLU A 213 -17.09 33.55 21.68
N LEU A 214 -17.75 32.88 20.74
CA LEU A 214 -18.94 32.07 21.00
C LEU A 214 -18.60 30.65 21.49
N ALA A 215 -17.32 30.30 21.59
CA ALA A 215 -16.87 29.01 22.08
C ALA A 215 -17.07 28.88 23.59
N GLU A 216 -17.86 27.90 24.02
CA GLU A 216 -17.99 27.54 25.44
C GLU A 216 -17.34 26.17 25.72
N GLY A 217 -16.54 26.09 26.79
CA GLY A 217 -15.95 24.84 27.28
C GLY A 217 -14.78 24.29 26.46
N GLU A 218 -14.24 23.16 26.90
CA GLU A 218 -13.09 22.50 26.26
C GLU A 218 -13.55 21.58 25.11
N LEU A 219 -12.84 21.60 23.99
CA LEU A 219 -13.07 20.69 22.86
C LEU A 219 -12.37 19.37 23.13
N LEU A 220 -13.14 18.28 23.16
CA LEU A 220 -12.53 16.95 23.28
C LEU A 220 -11.81 16.57 21.97
N PRO A 221 -10.52 16.23 22.02
CA PRO A 221 -9.78 15.73 20.86
C PRO A 221 -10.45 14.46 20.29
N PRO A 222 -10.60 14.34 18.96
CA PRO A 222 -11.16 13.14 18.35
C PRO A 222 -10.10 12.03 18.32
N VAL A 223 -10.55 10.78 18.52
CA VAL A 223 -9.65 9.62 18.42
C VAL A 223 -9.23 9.34 16.96
N ARG A 224 -10.12 9.64 16.01
CA ARG A 224 -9.91 9.48 14.56
C ARG A 224 -10.47 10.71 13.83
N PRO A 225 -9.74 11.84 13.83
CA PRO A 225 -10.16 13.03 13.08
C PRO A 225 -10.23 12.72 11.58
N SER A 226 -11.18 13.36 10.90
CA SER A 226 -11.04 13.60 9.46
C SER A 226 -9.91 14.61 9.18
N PRO A 227 -9.33 14.65 7.97
CA PRO A 227 -8.36 15.68 7.59
C PRO A 227 -8.87 17.11 7.79
N LEU A 228 -10.16 17.34 7.54
CA LEU A 228 -10.80 18.63 7.77
C LEU A 228 -10.86 18.98 9.27
N GLU A 229 -11.29 18.03 10.12
CA GLU A 229 -11.28 18.27 11.56
C GLU A 229 -9.87 18.59 12.07
N PHE A 230 -8.85 17.86 11.61
CA PHE A 230 -7.46 18.16 11.98
C PHE A 230 -7.08 19.59 11.63
N ARG A 231 -7.42 20.06 10.43
CA ARG A 231 -7.17 21.45 9.99
C ARG A 231 -7.96 22.49 10.79
N LEU A 232 -9.17 22.15 11.22
CA LEU A 232 -9.95 23.01 12.11
C LEU A 232 -9.27 23.13 13.49
N PHE A 233 -8.80 22.03 14.08
CA PHE A 233 -8.04 22.06 15.34
C PHE A 233 -6.76 22.90 15.25
N GLU A 234 -6.01 22.77 14.16
CA GLU A 234 -4.84 23.64 13.93
C GLU A 234 -5.22 25.12 13.82
N ALA A 235 -6.30 25.44 13.09
CA ALA A 235 -6.77 26.81 12.95
C ALA A 235 -7.26 27.43 14.27
N LEU A 236 -7.73 26.60 15.20
CA LEU A 236 -8.12 26.99 16.55
C LEU A 236 -6.93 27.18 17.51
N GLY A 237 -5.71 26.81 17.10
CA GLY A 237 -4.54 26.82 17.99
C GLY A 237 -4.52 25.66 18.99
N GLU A 238 -5.29 24.60 18.73
CA GLU A 238 -5.36 23.38 19.54
C GLU A 238 -4.86 22.16 18.72
N PRO A 239 -3.62 22.15 18.21
CA PRO A 239 -3.16 21.11 17.29
C PRO A 239 -3.20 19.72 17.94
N LEU A 240 -3.64 18.73 17.16
CA LEU A 240 -3.73 17.35 17.61
C LEU A 240 -2.36 16.66 17.52
N PRO A 241 -1.93 15.90 18.55
CA PRO A 241 -0.71 15.10 18.43
C PRO A 241 -0.92 14.01 17.36
N THR A 242 0.00 13.86 16.41
CA THR A 242 -0.15 12.89 15.31
C THR A 242 0.30 11.47 15.68
N ALA A 243 1.16 11.34 16.70
CA ALA A 243 1.71 10.05 17.15
C ALA A 243 0.64 8.97 17.41
N PRO A 244 -0.50 9.24 18.07
CA PRO A 244 -1.58 8.27 18.24
C PRO A 244 -2.55 8.15 17.05
N LEU A 245 -2.48 9.05 16.06
CA LEU A 245 -3.40 9.06 14.92
C LEU A 245 -3.04 8.00 13.87
N PRO A 246 -3.95 7.65 12.95
CA PRO A 246 -3.66 6.75 11.83
C PRO A 246 -2.43 7.19 11.01
N LEU A 247 -1.77 6.23 10.37
CA LEU A 247 -0.53 6.46 9.60
C LEU A 247 -0.57 7.63 8.60
N PRO A 248 -1.66 7.90 7.84
CA PRO A 248 -1.70 9.04 6.93
C PRO A 248 -1.39 10.39 7.59
N PHE A 249 -1.68 10.57 8.88
CA PHE A 249 -1.40 11.82 9.60
C PHE A 249 0.09 12.01 9.91
N ALA A 250 0.92 10.97 9.81
CA ALA A 250 2.36 11.09 10.04
C ALA A 250 3.04 12.04 9.04
N VAL A 251 2.47 12.23 7.83
CA VAL A 251 3.05 13.14 6.83
C VAL A 251 3.11 14.60 7.30
N LEU A 252 2.27 14.98 8.26
CA LEU A 252 2.15 16.33 8.79
C LEU A 252 3.39 16.77 9.58
N ASP A 253 4.03 15.83 10.27
CA ASP A 253 5.20 16.14 11.10
C ASP A 253 6.53 16.07 10.32
N LEU A 254 6.50 15.66 9.05
CA LEU A 254 7.71 15.52 8.23
C LEU A 254 8.45 16.85 7.97
N SER A 255 7.77 17.99 8.06
CA SER A 255 8.41 19.32 7.95
C SER A 255 9.32 19.61 9.15
N GLY A 256 8.98 19.07 10.32
CA GLY A 256 9.64 19.35 11.59
C GLY A 256 9.14 20.60 12.31
N ASP A 257 8.04 21.23 11.85
CA ASP A 257 7.46 22.42 12.48
C ASP A 257 6.97 22.15 13.91
N ASN A 258 6.46 20.94 14.16
CA ASN A 258 6.03 20.48 15.49
C ASN A 258 7.20 20.00 16.38
N GLY A 259 8.43 20.04 15.86
CA GLY A 259 9.63 19.65 16.57
C GLY A 259 10.25 18.35 16.07
N TRP A 260 11.55 18.19 16.35
CA TRP A 260 12.35 17.12 15.77
C TRP A 260 11.99 15.72 16.28
N ARG A 261 11.50 15.61 17.52
CA ARG A 261 11.02 14.32 18.07
C ARG A 261 9.85 13.79 17.24
N ASP A 262 8.85 14.62 16.98
CA ASP A 262 7.64 14.23 16.25
C ASP A 262 7.98 13.95 14.79
N GLN A 263 8.88 14.75 14.20
CA GLN A 263 9.43 14.49 12.87
C GLN A 263 10.10 13.12 12.76
N ILE A 264 10.94 12.74 13.73
CA ILE A 264 11.58 11.42 13.74
C ILE A 264 10.54 10.32 13.90
N GLN A 265 9.59 10.45 14.84
CA GLN A 265 8.55 9.43 15.05
C GLN A 265 7.70 9.21 13.80
N ALA A 266 7.29 10.29 13.14
CA ALA A 266 6.59 10.24 11.86
C ALA A 266 7.43 9.57 10.77
N ALA A 267 8.69 9.98 10.64
CA ALA A 267 9.60 9.44 9.65
C ALA A 267 9.84 7.94 9.83
N GLU A 268 10.07 7.49 11.07
CA GLU A 268 10.20 6.07 11.40
C GLU A 268 8.93 5.30 11.04
N ARG A 269 7.74 5.81 11.41
CA ARG A 269 6.45 5.15 11.10
C ARG A 269 6.26 4.98 9.59
N LEU A 270 6.53 6.02 8.81
CA LEU A 270 6.38 5.98 7.35
C LEU A 270 7.47 5.13 6.69
N ALA A 271 8.71 5.15 7.19
CA ALA A 271 9.78 4.30 6.67
C ALA A 271 9.50 2.80 6.89
N ARG A 272 8.92 2.43 8.04
CA ARG A 272 8.48 1.04 8.31
C ARG A 272 7.41 0.60 7.34
N ALA A 273 6.44 1.49 7.07
CA ALA A 273 5.40 1.21 6.09
C ALA A 273 5.92 1.16 4.64
N GLY A 274 7.15 1.63 4.39
CA GLY A 274 7.73 1.76 3.04
C GLY A 274 7.33 3.06 2.33
N SER A 275 6.63 3.97 3.01
CA SER A 275 6.11 5.22 2.45
C SER A 275 7.08 6.39 2.56
N LEU A 276 8.20 6.24 3.28
CA LEU A 276 9.29 7.21 3.31
C LEU A 276 10.61 6.54 2.84
N PRO A 277 11.33 7.12 1.86
CA PRO A 277 12.63 6.60 1.43
C PRO A 277 13.66 6.60 2.58
N PRO A 278 14.50 5.56 2.71
CA PRO A 278 15.50 5.48 3.80
C PRO A 278 16.47 6.66 3.84
N ASN A 279 16.87 7.19 2.68
CA ASN A 279 17.74 8.38 2.62
C ASN A 279 17.10 9.61 3.25
N ARG A 280 15.77 9.74 3.17
CA ARG A 280 15.05 10.84 3.80
C ARG A 280 14.99 10.66 5.32
N LEU A 281 14.77 9.43 5.79
CA LEU A 281 14.86 9.09 7.22
C LEU A 281 16.27 9.40 7.76
N LEU A 282 17.31 8.97 7.03
CA LEU A 282 18.70 9.23 7.40
C LEU A 282 18.98 10.73 7.48
N GLY A 283 18.54 11.49 6.48
CA GLY A 283 18.66 12.94 6.48
C GLY A 283 18.01 13.59 7.72
N ILE A 284 16.88 13.07 8.20
CA ILE A 284 16.20 13.55 9.42
C ILE A 284 17.01 13.18 10.67
N TYR A 285 17.55 11.97 10.76
CA TYR A 285 18.37 11.55 11.90
C TYR A 285 19.65 12.37 12.02
N SER A 286 20.22 12.81 10.90
CA SER A 286 21.49 13.54 10.87
C SER A 286 21.33 15.07 11.00
N LEU A 287 20.11 15.58 11.19
CA LEU A 287 19.86 17.02 11.31
C LEU A 287 20.54 17.66 12.54
N ARG A 288 20.62 16.94 13.66
CA ARG A 288 21.05 17.48 14.96
C ARG A 288 21.70 16.39 15.81
N GLU A 289 22.38 16.80 16.88
CA GLU A 289 22.80 15.87 17.94
C GLU A 289 21.60 15.46 18.81
N PRO A 290 21.58 14.24 19.38
CA PRO A 290 20.51 13.77 20.25
C PRO A 290 20.23 14.77 21.38
N ALA A 291 18.96 15.16 21.52
CA ALA A 291 18.58 16.21 22.46
C ALA A 291 18.47 15.74 23.92
N ALA A 292 18.37 14.42 24.14
CA ALA A 292 18.28 13.80 25.45
C ALA A 292 18.78 12.33 25.37
N SER A 293 18.71 11.59 26.47
CA SER A 293 18.90 10.14 26.48
C SER A 293 17.56 9.40 26.49
N GLY A 294 17.57 8.14 26.08
CA GLY A 294 16.43 7.24 26.16
C GLY A 294 15.67 7.05 24.84
N GLY A 295 15.42 5.78 24.51
CA GLY A 295 14.45 5.37 23.50
C GLY A 295 14.83 5.83 22.09
N LEU A 296 14.10 6.82 21.56
CA LEU A 296 14.35 7.36 20.22
C LEU A 296 15.71 8.05 20.12
N TRP A 297 16.16 8.72 21.19
CA TRP A 297 17.43 9.43 21.16
C TRP A 297 18.63 8.49 21.16
N ASP A 298 18.58 7.41 21.94
CA ASP A 298 19.63 6.37 21.94
C ASP A 298 19.78 5.73 20.56
N ARG A 299 18.66 5.58 19.84
CA ARG A 299 18.66 5.06 18.47
C ARG A 299 19.29 6.03 17.48
N VAL A 300 18.98 7.32 17.56
CA VAL A 300 19.62 8.35 16.74
C VAL A 300 21.13 8.40 17.03
N GLU A 301 21.51 8.39 18.32
CA GLU A 301 22.91 8.38 18.74
C GLU A 301 23.66 7.15 18.19
N ALA A 302 23.08 5.96 18.33
CA ALA A 302 23.67 4.72 17.85
C ALA A 302 23.86 4.73 16.32
N LEU A 303 22.89 5.25 15.56
CA LEU A 303 23.03 5.36 14.11
C LEU A 303 24.14 6.34 13.72
N GLN A 304 24.15 7.55 14.30
CA GLN A 304 25.17 8.55 14.03
C GLN A 304 26.58 8.10 14.45
N ALA A 305 26.70 7.32 15.53
CA ALA A 305 27.95 6.71 15.94
C ALA A 305 28.41 5.64 14.95
N PHE A 306 27.48 4.83 14.44
CA PHE A 306 27.75 3.83 13.42
C PHE A 306 28.17 4.46 12.07
N GLU A 307 27.46 5.48 11.58
CA GLU A 307 27.84 6.20 10.36
C GLU A 307 29.26 6.75 10.43
N ARG A 308 29.58 7.47 11.51
CA ARG A 308 30.94 7.99 11.74
C ARG A 308 32.00 6.89 11.83
N ALA A 309 31.66 5.72 12.35
CA ALA A 309 32.59 4.59 12.40
C ALA A 309 32.84 4.01 11.00
N LEU A 310 31.78 3.89 10.21
CA LEU A 310 31.79 3.36 8.85
C LEU A 310 32.58 4.29 7.91
N GLU A 311 32.38 5.60 8.00
CA GLU A 311 33.15 6.62 7.25
C GLU A 311 34.66 6.56 7.54
N ARG A 312 35.06 6.25 8.78
CA ARG A 312 36.47 6.13 9.16
C ARG A 312 37.09 4.79 8.74
N GLY A 313 36.28 3.77 8.46
CA GLY A 313 36.73 2.46 7.98
C GLY A 313 37.54 1.63 8.98
N ALA A 314 37.41 1.87 10.30
CA ALA A 314 38.12 1.10 11.33
C ALA A 314 37.31 -0.15 11.75
N PRO A 315 37.72 -1.39 11.38
CA PRO A 315 36.87 -2.57 11.50
C PRO A 315 36.40 -2.86 12.93
N ASP A 316 37.28 -2.72 13.92
CA ASP A 316 36.92 -2.92 15.34
C ASP A 316 35.84 -1.94 15.80
N THR A 317 35.94 -0.67 15.36
CA THR A 317 34.98 0.37 15.74
C THR A 317 33.66 0.17 15.01
N VAL A 318 33.70 -0.18 13.72
CA VAL A 318 32.50 -0.52 12.93
C VAL A 318 31.80 -1.73 13.55
N GLY A 319 32.53 -2.79 13.91
CA GLY A 319 31.94 -3.97 14.52
C GLY A 319 31.29 -3.69 15.88
N LEU A 320 31.92 -2.84 16.69
CA LEU A 320 31.35 -2.42 17.97
C LEU A 320 30.05 -1.61 17.77
N THR A 321 30.07 -0.58 16.93
CA THR A 321 28.90 0.29 16.72
C THR A 321 27.78 -0.43 15.96
N LEU A 322 28.10 -1.36 15.04
CA LEU A 322 27.13 -2.22 14.36
C LEU A 322 26.35 -3.06 15.38
N ARG A 323 27.03 -3.67 16.36
CA ARG A 323 26.39 -4.44 17.44
C ARG A 323 25.53 -3.58 18.37
N GLN A 324 25.77 -2.27 18.43
CA GLN A 324 24.96 -1.32 19.21
C GLN A 324 23.73 -0.82 18.44
N VAL A 325 23.88 -0.47 17.16
CA VAL A 325 22.79 0.09 16.34
C VAL A 325 21.81 -0.97 15.87
N TRP A 326 22.26 -2.20 15.59
CA TRP A 326 21.39 -3.28 15.10
C TRP A 326 20.16 -3.53 15.98
N PRO A 327 20.27 -3.75 17.31
CA PRO A 327 19.09 -3.94 18.16
C PRO A 327 18.20 -2.68 18.23
N GLN A 328 18.76 -1.48 18.07
CA GLN A 328 17.96 -0.25 18.02
C GLN A 328 17.09 -0.23 16.75
N MET A 329 17.67 -0.56 15.60
CA MET A 329 16.92 -0.69 14.34
C MET A 329 15.91 -1.83 14.40
N ALA A 330 16.27 -2.99 14.96
CA ALA A 330 15.38 -4.13 15.14
C ALA A 330 14.15 -3.77 16.00
N SER A 331 14.37 -3.15 17.17
CA SER A 331 13.28 -2.75 18.06
C SER A 331 12.34 -1.73 17.44
N ALA A 332 12.87 -0.90 16.54
CA ALA A 332 12.09 0.07 15.81
C ALA A 332 11.39 -0.52 14.58
N GLY A 333 11.77 -1.70 14.08
CA GLY A 333 11.26 -2.24 12.81
C GLY A 333 11.96 -1.68 11.56
N LEU A 334 13.19 -1.20 11.71
CA LEU A 334 13.94 -0.44 10.69
C LEU A 334 15.12 -1.23 10.08
N LEU A 335 15.19 -2.55 10.28
CA LEU A 335 16.31 -3.36 9.74
C LEU A 335 16.39 -3.33 8.21
N VAL A 336 15.25 -3.34 7.51
CA VAL A 336 15.25 -3.24 6.04
C VAL A 336 15.69 -1.85 5.57
N PRO A 337 15.12 -0.72 6.05
CA PRO A 337 15.65 0.61 5.75
C PRO A 337 17.15 0.77 6.07
N PHE A 338 17.60 0.25 7.21
CA PHE A 338 19.02 0.24 7.57
C PHE A 338 19.86 -0.53 6.55
N SER A 339 19.42 -1.71 6.15
CA SER A 339 20.12 -2.57 5.20
C SER A 339 20.18 -1.97 3.80
N GLN A 340 19.10 -1.30 3.36
CA GLN A 340 19.07 -0.55 2.09
C GLN A 340 20.13 0.55 2.03
N LEU A 341 20.46 1.18 3.17
CA LEU A 341 21.45 2.24 3.25
C LEU A 341 22.87 1.72 3.40
N PHE A 342 23.06 0.72 4.26
CA PHE A 342 24.38 0.41 4.81
C PHE A 342 24.94 -0.95 4.41
N ALA A 343 24.18 -1.86 3.80
CA ALA A 343 24.67 -3.19 3.47
C ALA A 343 25.86 -3.16 2.49
N ALA A 344 25.77 -2.37 1.41
CA ALA A 344 26.86 -2.27 0.44
C ALA A 344 28.13 -1.64 1.04
N PRO A 345 28.07 -0.50 1.75
CA PRO A 345 29.21 0.00 2.50
C PRO A 345 29.79 -1.00 3.52
N LEU A 346 28.94 -1.68 4.28
CA LEU A 346 29.35 -2.70 5.26
C LEU A 346 30.11 -3.86 4.62
N ALA A 347 29.70 -4.29 3.43
CA ALA A 347 30.37 -5.37 2.69
C ALA A 347 31.81 -5.03 2.31
N THR A 348 32.19 -3.74 2.29
CA THR A 348 33.57 -3.32 2.01
C THR A 348 34.48 -3.33 3.24
N VAL A 349 33.93 -3.52 4.44
CA VAL A 349 34.69 -3.51 5.69
C VAL A 349 35.25 -4.91 5.97
N GLU A 350 36.54 -5.08 5.69
CA GLU A 350 37.26 -6.31 6.01
C GLU A 350 37.65 -6.39 7.49
N GLY A 351 37.78 -7.61 8.03
CA GLY A 351 38.29 -7.81 9.39
C GLY A 351 37.29 -7.56 10.52
N LEU A 352 35.98 -7.57 10.22
CA LEU A 352 34.94 -7.56 11.25
C LEU A 352 35.05 -8.79 12.16
N ASP A 353 34.82 -8.60 13.46
CA ASP A 353 34.70 -9.72 14.40
C ASP A 353 33.53 -10.65 14.01
N PRO A 354 33.55 -11.94 14.38
CA PRO A 354 32.55 -12.91 13.91
C PRO A 354 31.10 -12.52 14.22
N ALA A 355 30.83 -11.82 15.33
CA ALA A 355 29.49 -11.39 15.68
C ALA A 355 29.03 -10.24 14.80
N ALA A 356 29.90 -9.26 14.54
CA ALA A 356 29.64 -8.16 13.62
C ALA A 356 29.52 -8.63 12.15
N ALA A 357 30.38 -9.54 11.72
CA ALA A 357 30.34 -10.12 10.37
C ALA A 357 29.00 -10.84 10.10
N ARG A 358 28.43 -11.51 11.11
CA ARG A 358 27.10 -12.13 11.00
C ARG A 358 25.99 -11.07 10.81
N LEU A 359 26.07 -9.94 11.52
CA LEU A 359 25.09 -8.85 11.34
C LEU A 359 25.25 -8.17 9.98
N ALA A 360 26.48 -7.97 9.50
CA ALA A 360 26.74 -7.46 8.16
C ALA A 360 26.19 -8.39 7.07
N ALA A 361 26.35 -9.72 7.23
CA ALA A 361 25.75 -10.70 6.33
C ALA A 361 24.22 -10.64 6.34
N ARG A 362 23.58 -10.52 7.52
CA ARG A 362 22.12 -10.32 7.61
C ARG A 362 21.67 -9.03 6.93
N ALA A 363 22.43 -7.94 7.07
CA ALA A 363 22.18 -6.70 6.36
C ALA A 363 22.26 -6.88 4.84
N ALA A 364 23.25 -7.63 4.34
CA ALA A 364 23.36 -7.96 2.92
C ALA A 364 22.09 -8.65 2.40
N PHE A 365 21.60 -9.69 3.08
CA PHE A 365 20.38 -10.42 2.69
C PHE A 365 19.09 -9.58 2.77
N LEU A 366 19.04 -8.55 3.61
CA LEU A 366 17.91 -7.62 3.72
C LEU A 366 18.01 -6.42 2.76
N SER A 367 19.06 -6.34 1.95
CA SER A 367 19.30 -5.21 1.05
C SER A 367 18.78 -5.50 -0.37
N PRO A 368 18.56 -4.46 -1.20
CA PRO A 368 18.22 -4.64 -2.61
C PRO A 368 19.37 -5.30 -3.40
N ALA A 369 20.60 -5.21 -2.91
CA ALA A 369 21.79 -5.84 -3.50
C ALA A 369 22.05 -7.25 -2.93
N TYR A 370 21.04 -7.90 -2.34
CA TYR A 370 21.19 -9.18 -1.64
C TYR A 370 21.86 -10.25 -2.50
N GLU A 371 21.50 -10.37 -3.79
CA GLU A 371 22.03 -11.40 -4.67
C GLU A 371 23.53 -11.20 -4.95
N GLU A 372 23.93 -9.97 -5.27
CA GLU A 372 25.33 -9.60 -5.50
C GLU A 372 26.16 -9.80 -4.23
N LEU A 373 25.69 -9.24 -3.10
CA LEU A 373 26.42 -9.29 -1.84
C LEU A 373 26.48 -10.71 -1.27
N ALA A 374 25.46 -11.54 -1.48
CA ALA A 374 25.46 -12.94 -1.05
C ALA A 374 26.55 -13.76 -1.74
N SER A 375 26.91 -13.45 -2.99
CA SER A 375 27.96 -14.16 -3.72
C SER A 375 29.35 -14.03 -3.08
N GLY A 376 29.60 -12.93 -2.36
CA GLY A 376 30.85 -12.68 -1.64
C GLY A 376 30.91 -13.34 -0.25
N LEU A 377 29.82 -13.92 0.24
CA LEU A 377 29.77 -14.53 1.57
C LEU A 377 30.35 -15.95 1.55
N THR A 378 31.65 -16.08 1.82
CA THR A 378 32.39 -17.37 1.76
C THR A 378 32.35 -18.19 3.07
N GLY A 379 31.33 -18.03 3.89
CA GLY A 379 31.26 -18.64 5.23
C GLY A 379 30.67 -20.06 5.26
N ASN A 380 31.22 -20.94 6.11
CA ASN A 380 30.71 -22.31 6.34
C ASN A 380 29.53 -22.38 7.34
N SER A 381 28.77 -21.29 7.52
CA SER A 381 27.64 -21.26 8.45
C SER A 381 26.40 -21.89 7.80
N PRO A 382 25.68 -22.82 8.47
CA PRO A 382 24.42 -23.35 7.96
C PRO A 382 23.38 -22.26 7.66
N GLU A 383 23.34 -21.20 8.49
CA GLU A 383 22.48 -20.03 8.25
C GLU A 383 22.86 -19.31 6.95
N ILE A 384 24.15 -19.02 6.73
CA ILE A 384 24.61 -18.33 5.52
C ILE A 384 24.35 -19.19 4.28
N ALA A 385 24.60 -20.50 4.36
CA ALA A 385 24.34 -21.43 3.26
C ALA A 385 22.86 -21.46 2.88
N PHE A 386 21.96 -21.52 3.88
CA PHE A 386 20.51 -21.46 3.69
C PHE A 386 20.06 -20.16 3.02
N LEU A 387 20.45 -19.01 3.58
CA LEU A 387 20.08 -17.69 3.05
C LEU A 387 20.67 -17.46 1.65
N SER A 388 21.89 -17.94 1.38
CA SER A 388 22.54 -17.83 0.07
C SER A 388 21.91 -18.73 -0.99
N ALA A 389 21.28 -19.85 -0.60
CA ALA A 389 20.48 -20.66 -1.52
C ALA A 389 19.23 -19.88 -1.95
N ILE A 390 18.49 -19.33 -0.98
CA ILE A 390 17.31 -18.48 -1.25
C ILE A 390 17.68 -17.27 -2.10
N ALA A 391 18.80 -16.58 -1.79
CA ALA A 391 19.26 -15.43 -2.57
C ALA A 391 19.50 -15.77 -4.06
N ARG A 392 19.92 -17.01 -4.35
CA ARG A 392 20.13 -17.53 -5.71
C ARG A 392 18.86 -18.15 -6.32
N GLY A 393 17.78 -18.26 -5.55
CA GLY A 393 16.53 -18.93 -5.94
C GLY A 393 16.63 -20.45 -5.98
N ASP A 394 17.65 -21.00 -5.32
CA ASP A 394 17.88 -22.43 -5.21
C ASP A 394 17.16 -22.99 -3.98
N ALA A 395 16.71 -24.24 -4.07
CA ALA A 395 16.24 -25.00 -2.92
C ALA A 395 17.39 -25.19 -1.89
N PRO A 396 17.25 -24.72 -0.63
CA PRO A 396 18.23 -24.96 0.41
C PRO A 396 18.45 -26.46 0.68
N ALA A 397 19.72 -26.87 0.77
CA ALA A 397 20.07 -28.25 1.05
C ALA A 397 19.96 -28.59 2.55
N ALA A 398 19.60 -29.84 2.85
CA ALA A 398 19.59 -30.35 4.22
C ALA A 398 21.01 -30.56 4.78
N PRO A 399 21.24 -30.45 6.11
CA PRO A 399 20.26 -30.13 7.13
C PRO A 399 19.91 -28.63 7.15
N LEU A 400 18.63 -28.30 7.33
CA LEU A 400 18.16 -26.93 7.44
C LEU A 400 18.57 -26.33 8.82
N PRO A 401 18.91 -25.04 8.89
CA PRO A 401 19.21 -24.38 10.15
C PRO A 401 17.95 -24.21 11.01
N ASP A 402 18.13 -24.04 12.32
CA ASP A 402 17.06 -23.70 13.27
C ASP A 402 16.67 -22.21 13.11
N LEU A 403 15.95 -21.92 12.02
CA LEU A 403 15.41 -20.61 11.69
C LEU A 403 13.89 -20.70 11.50
N PRO A 404 13.14 -19.63 11.82
CA PRO A 404 11.71 -19.57 11.55
C PRO A 404 11.39 -19.88 10.08
N HIS A 405 10.35 -20.66 9.83
CA HIS A 405 9.84 -20.96 8.49
C HIS A 405 10.81 -21.69 7.55
N ALA A 406 11.95 -22.20 8.05
CA ALA A 406 13.01 -22.77 7.20
C ALA A 406 12.53 -23.93 6.32
N GLU A 407 11.71 -24.83 6.86
CA GLU A 407 11.15 -25.97 6.12
C GLU A 407 10.23 -25.53 4.97
N ALA A 408 9.22 -24.71 5.28
CA ALA A 408 8.24 -24.23 4.30
C ALA A 408 8.89 -23.38 3.18
N ILE A 409 9.87 -22.53 3.54
CA ILE A 409 10.66 -21.78 2.57
C ILE A 409 11.47 -22.74 1.69
N ALA A 410 12.15 -23.73 2.28
CA ALA A 410 12.94 -24.67 1.49
C ALA A 410 12.08 -25.47 0.51
N GLU A 411 10.88 -25.88 0.92
CA GLU A 411 9.90 -26.54 0.06
C GLU A 411 9.43 -25.62 -1.09
N GLY A 412 9.13 -24.34 -0.80
CA GLY A 412 8.69 -23.37 -1.80
C GLY A 412 9.73 -23.01 -2.86
N PHE A 413 11.03 -23.12 -2.53
CA PHE A 413 12.13 -22.98 -3.49
C PHE A 413 12.50 -24.29 -4.21
N GLY A 414 11.96 -25.43 -3.76
CA GLY A 414 12.08 -26.72 -4.41
C GLY A 414 11.13 -26.89 -5.60
N GLU A 415 10.59 -28.10 -5.73
CA GLU A 415 9.69 -28.52 -6.81
C GLU A 415 8.20 -28.23 -6.51
N ALA A 416 7.91 -27.33 -5.57
CA ALA A 416 6.54 -26.96 -5.24
C ALA A 416 5.85 -26.29 -6.44
N ALA A 417 4.68 -26.80 -6.80
CA ALA A 417 3.84 -26.21 -7.84
C ALA A 417 2.80 -25.26 -7.23
N PRO A 418 2.41 -24.18 -7.93
CA PRO A 418 1.32 -23.32 -7.49
C PRO A 418 0.01 -24.12 -7.29
N PRO A 419 -0.86 -23.71 -6.36
CA PRO A 419 -2.17 -24.33 -6.19
C PRO A 419 -2.94 -24.43 -7.52
N PRO A 420 -3.62 -25.56 -7.81
CA PRO A 420 -4.34 -25.74 -9.07
C PRO A 420 -5.37 -24.64 -9.35
N VAL A 421 -6.06 -24.17 -8.31
CA VAL A 421 -7.01 -23.06 -8.41
C VAL A 421 -6.32 -21.81 -8.95
N LEU A 422 -5.20 -21.39 -8.34
CA LEU A 422 -4.48 -20.18 -8.78
C LEU A 422 -3.91 -20.32 -10.19
N THR A 423 -3.46 -21.52 -10.57
CA THR A 423 -3.03 -21.83 -11.94
C THR A 423 -4.18 -21.66 -12.94
N GLU A 424 -5.38 -22.12 -12.60
CA GLU A 424 -6.58 -21.93 -13.42
C GLU A 424 -6.95 -20.44 -13.54
N GLN A 425 -6.90 -19.69 -12.44
CA GLN A 425 -7.19 -18.26 -12.45
C GLN A 425 -6.19 -17.48 -13.33
N LEU A 426 -4.91 -17.86 -13.28
CA LEU A 426 -3.87 -17.27 -14.12
C LEU A 426 -4.14 -17.56 -15.62
N ALA A 427 -4.54 -18.79 -15.95
CA ALA A 427 -4.95 -19.15 -17.32
C ALA A 427 -6.18 -18.36 -17.80
N GLN A 428 -7.03 -17.90 -16.88
CA GLN A 428 -8.19 -17.03 -17.14
C GLN A 428 -7.81 -15.54 -17.24
N GLY A 429 -6.51 -15.20 -17.18
CA GLY A 429 -6.01 -13.84 -17.33
C GLY A 429 -6.12 -12.97 -16.07
N ARG A 430 -6.37 -13.56 -14.90
CA ARG A 430 -6.54 -12.84 -13.63
C ARG A 430 -5.22 -12.60 -12.87
N LEU A 431 -4.20 -12.11 -13.57
CA LEU A 431 -2.85 -11.97 -13.02
C LEU A 431 -2.83 -11.14 -11.71
N GLY A 432 -3.46 -9.96 -11.70
CA GLY A 432 -3.48 -9.09 -10.53
C GLY A 432 -4.16 -9.76 -9.33
N GLU A 433 -5.26 -10.48 -9.55
CA GLU A 433 -5.94 -11.24 -8.49
C GLU A 433 -5.06 -12.37 -7.94
N VAL A 434 -4.38 -13.11 -8.82
CA VAL A 434 -3.48 -14.21 -8.41
C VAL A 434 -2.32 -13.68 -7.56
N ILE A 435 -1.74 -12.53 -7.91
CA ILE A 435 -0.69 -11.92 -7.10
C ILE A 435 -1.23 -11.52 -5.71
N LEU A 436 -2.40 -10.87 -5.64
CA LEU A 436 -3.04 -10.50 -4.36
C LEU A 436 -3.34 -11.73 -3.49
N ARG A 437 -3.77 -12.84 -4.10
CA ARG A 437 -4.01 -14.11 -3.39
C ARG A 437 -2.71 -14.75 -2.90
N ALA A 438 -1.65 -14.72 -3.70
CA ALA A 438 -0.33 -15.19 -3.29
C ALA A 438 0.20 -14.37 -2.10
N MET A 439 -0.02 -13.07 -2.10
CA MET A 439 0.28 -12.20 -0.95
C MET A 439 -0.53 -12.56 0.29
N ALA A 440 -1.83 -12.87 0.13
CA ALA A 440 -2.69 -13.30 1.24
C ALA A 440 -2.22 -14.64 1.84
N LEU A 441 -1.88 -15.61 0.99
CA LEU A 441 -1.27 -16.88 1.40
C LEU A 441 0.06 -16.64 2.11
N PHE A 442 0.90 -15.74 1.61
CA PHE A 442 2.16 -15.40 2.28
C PHE A 442 1.91 -14.81 3.67
N ALA A 443 0.94 -13.90 3.81
CA ALA A 443 0.60 -13.29 5.10
C ALA A 443 0.12 -14.34 6.11
N SER A 444 -0.73 -15.28 5.67
CA SER A 444 -1.14 -16.46 6.45
C SER A 444 0.07 -17.34 6.84
N GLY A 445 0.98 -17.55 5.89
CA GLY A 445 2.21 -18.29 6.10
C GLY A 445 3.15 -17.66 7.13
N ALA A 446 3.32 -16.33 7.05
CA ALA A 446 4.04 -15.55 8.05
C ALA A 446 3.39 -15.61 9.44
N ALA A 447 2.08 -15.90 9.53
CA ALA A 447 1.37 -16.13 10.79
C ALA A 447 1.49 -17.58 11.31
N GLY A 448 2.15 -18.48 10.57
CA GLY A 448 2.47 -19.84 10.99
C GLY A 448 1.89 -20.95 10.11
N ASN A 449 1.16 -20.64 9.03
CA ASN A 449 0.69 -21.66 8.09
C ASN A 449 1.76 -22.00 7.04
N GLY A 450 2.64 -22.96 7.35
CA GLY A 450 3.73 -23.37 6.45
C GLY A 450 3.27 -23.76 5.04
N GLY A 451 2.12 -24.42 4.90
CA GLY A 451 1.58 -24.80 3.59
C GLY A 451 1.22 -23.59 2.73
N ASP A 452 0.54 -22.60 3.31
CA ASP A 452 0.22 -21.35 2.60
C ASP A 452 1.50 -20.59 2.21
N LEU A 453 2.56 -20.65 3.03
CA LEU A 453 3.84 -20.03 2.70
C LEU A 453 4.49 -20.69 1.48
N THR A 454 4.52 -22.02 1.45
CA THR A 454 5.03 -22.80 0.31
C THR A 454 4.24 -22.49 -0.97
N ASP A 455 2.90 -22.48 -0.88
CA ASP A 455 2.01 -22.17 -2.00
C ASP A 455 2.20 -20.74 -2.50
N ALA A 456 2.38 -19.77 -1.59
CA ALA A 456 2.65 -18.39 -1.92
C ALA A 456 3.97 -18.21 -2.68
N LEU A 457 5.04 -18.82 -2.18
CA LEU A 457 6.37 -18.77 -2.83
C LEU A 457 6.33 -19.41 -4.22
N ALA A 458 5.75 -20.61 -4.35
CA ALA A 458 5.59 -21.28 -5.63
C ALA A 458 4.79 -20.42 -6.62
N THR A 459 3.70 -19.80 -6.15
CA THR A 459 2.86 -18.92 -6.99
C THR A 459 3.59 -17.66 -7.44
N LEU A 460 4.25 -16.94 -6.53
CA LEU A 460 5.01 -15.71 -6.86
C LEU A 460 6.08 -15.99 -7.91
N ARG A 461 6.82 -17.09 -7.76
CA ARG A 461 7.84 -17.52 -8.73
C ARG A 461 7.21 -17.86 -10.09
N ALA A 462 6.11 -18.61 -10.10
CA ALA A 462 5.43 -19.02 -11.32
C ALA A 462 4.84 -17.84 -12.12
N VAL A 463 4.47 -16.73 -11.47
CA VAL A 463 4.00 -15.51 -12.14
C VAL A 463 5.13 -14.54 -12.52
N GLY A 464 6.40 -14.93 -12.34
CA GLY A 464 7.57 -14.13 -12.71
C GLY A 464 8.04 -13.15 -11.66
N LEU A 465 7.52 -13.21 -10.43
CA LEU A 465 7.94 -12.38 -9.29
C LEU A 465 9.02 -13.09 -8.45
N GLU A 466 10.03 -13.64 -9.12
CA GLU A 466 11.14 -14.39 -8.49
C GLU A 466 11.91 -13.52 -7.48
N ASP A 467 12.25 -12.27 -7.85
CA ASP A 467 12.94 -11.34 -6.94
C ASP A 467 12.11 -11.06 -5.67
N THR A 468 10.81 -10.79 -5.84
CA THR A 468 9.89 -10.58 -4.72
C THR A 468 9.81 -11.81 -3.83
N ALA A 469 9.75 -13.02 -4.41
CA ALA A 469 9.70 -14.27 -3.63
C ALA A 469 10.97 -14.48 -2.80
N ARG A 470 12.16 -14.26 -3.39
CA ARG A 470 13.46 -14.37 -2.71
C ARG A 470 13.58 -13.37 -1.57
N ARG A 471 13.35 -12.08 -1.86
CA ARG A 471 13.39 -11.01 -0.85
C ARG A 471 12.35 -11.26 0.24
N ALA A 472 11.14 -11.70 -0.09
CA ALA A 472 10.09 -11.92 0.90
C ALA A 472 10.46 -13.06 1.85
N ALA A 473 11.03 -14.15 1.34
CA ALA A 473 11.53 -15.25 2.16
C ALA A 473 12.68 -14.82 3.07
N LEU A 474 13.68 -14.08 2.54
CA LEU A 474 14.81 -13.56 3.30
C LEU A 474 14.36 -12.58 4.40
N GLU A 475 13.48 -11.64 4.06
CA GLU A 475 12.93 -10.69 5.02
C GLU A 475 12.10 -11.40 6.08
N LEU A 476 11.23 -12.34 5.72
CA LEU A 476 10.41 -13.08 6.67
C LEU A 476 11.28 -13.82 7.71
N VAL A 477 12.24 -14.63 7.24
CA VAL A 477 13.06 -15.45 8.13
C VAL A 477 13.95 -14.60 9.04
N LEU A 478 14.57 -13.54 8.50
CA LEU A 478 15.48 -12.69 9.24
C LEU A 478 14.75 -11.78 10.23
N LEU A 479 13.63 -11.16 9.82
CA LEU A 479 12.86 -10.29 10.70
C LEU A 479 12.21 -11.05 11.84
N ASP A 480 11.76 -12.30 11.64
CA ASP A 480 11.26 -13.15 12.74
C ASP A 480 12.38 -13.61 13.67
N ALA A 481 13.53 -14.00 13.13
CA ALA A 481 14.70 -14.35 13.94
C ALA A 481 15.18 -13.18 14.82
N GLU A 482 15.03 -11.95 14.35
CA GLU A 482 15.37 -10.71 15.08
C GLU A 482 14.21 -10.16 15.92
N ARG A 483 13.02 -10.77 15.87
CA ARG A 483 11.77 -10.27 16.50
C ARG A 483 11.41 -8.83 16.08
N ALA A 484 11.70 -8.51 14.82
CA ALA A 484 11.62 -7.18 14.23
C ALA A 484 10.48 -7.02 13.21
N ARG A 485 9.63 -8.04 12.99
CA ARG A 485 8.48 -8.02 12.06
C ARG A 485 7.27 -7.24 12.60
N ARG A 486 7.49 -6.04 13.13
CA ARG A 486 6.42 -5.21 13.76
C ARG A 486 5.91 -4.11 12.87
#